data_AF-Q4ZW32-F1
#
_entry.id   AF-Q4ZW32-F1
#
_cell.length_a   1.000
_cell.length_b   1.000
_cell.length_c   1.000
_cell.angle_alpha   90.00
_cell.angle_beta   90.00
_cell.angle_gamma   90.00
#
_symmetry.space_group_name_H-M   'P 1'
#
loop_
_entity.id
_entity.type
_entity.pdbx_description
1 polymer ?
#
loop_
_entity_poly.entity_id
_entity_poly.type
_entity_poly.pdbx_seq_one_letter_code
_entity_poly.pdbx_strand_id
1 'polypeptide(L)'
;MQPTTRFRSTRSTARQLASLAVIAAAAMLPVSAAYAAKKPPLVVTEGIKAYRLCTGPDNLSHVIEGSIDQKAMTDVSALHFKETPAHSTFDWHPAPEEQYVITLSGTLEFSTTGGENFILHPGEVLLAQDTTGPGHRWKLIDDQPWRRAYIITKPGEKGAFVPKDGAPAKGC
;
A
#
# COMPACT_ATOMS: atom_id res chain seq x y z
N MET A 1 -3.75 80.20 -39.24
CA MET A 1 -3.36 78.78 -39.07
C MET A 1 -3.30 78.49 -37.58
N GLN A 2 -4.31 77.81 -37.01
CA GLN A 2 -4.26 77.17 -35.69
C GLN A 2 -5.55 76.35 -35.48
N PRO A 3 -5.47 75.01 -35.32
CA PRO A 3 -6.56 74.14 -34.90
C PRO A 3 -6.42 73.85 -33.39
N THR A 4 -7.47 73.58 -32.60
CA THR A 4 -8.20 72.31 -32.36
C THR A 4 -9.01 72.54 -31.05
N THR A 5 -10.08 71.86 -30.62
CA THR A 5 -11.08 70.94 -31.16
C THR A 5 -12.18 70.90 -30.09
N ARG A 6 -13.46 71.04 -30.47
CA ARG A 6 -14.62 70.76 -29.60
C ARG A 6 -14.95 69.28 -29.69
N PHE A 7 -15.17 68.60 -28.57
CA PHE A 7 -15.75 67.25 -28.57
C PHE A 7 -17.27 67.31 -28.40
N ARG A 8 -17.98 66.71 -29.36
CA ARG A 8 -19.44 66.63 -29.47
C ARG A 8 -19.84 65.19 -29.15
N SER A 9 -20.79 65.01 -28.23
CA SER A 9 -21.44 63.72 -27.96
C SER A 9 -22.41 63.36 -29.09
N THR A 10 -22.32 62.13 -29.60
CA THR A 10 -23.27 61.54 -30.57
C THR A 10 -23.94 60.30 -29.97
N ARG A 11 -25.26 60.26 -30.08
CA ARG A 11 -26.13 59.09 -29.78
C ARG A 11 -25.90 57.96 -30.78
N SER A 12 -26.13 56.72 -30.37
CA SER A 12 -26.51 55.61 -31.26
C SER A 12 -27.41 54.60 -30.53
N THR A 13 -28.28 53.99 -31.33
CA THR A 13 -29.50 53.20 -31.04
C THR A 13 -29.30 51.68 -31.08
N ALA A 14 -30.32 50.95 -30.58
CA ALA A 14 -30.70 49.53 -30.85
C ALA A 14 -29.94 48.44 -30.04
N ARG A 15 -30.51 47.30 -29.61
CA ARG A 15 -31.81 46.63 -29.80
C ARG A 15 -31.93 45.47 -28.76
N GLN A 16 -33.17 45.14 -28.37
CA GLN A 16 -33.76 43.83 -27.99
C GLN A 16 -32.94 42.75 -27.23
N LEU A 17 -33.50 42.17 -26.16
CA LEU A 17 -34.34 40.95 -26.20
C LEU A 17 -34.79 40.58 -24.77
N ALA A 18 -36.07 40.22 -24.63
CA ALA A 18 -36.66 39.68 -23.40
C ALA A 18 -36.21 38.23 -23.18
N SER A 19 -35.98 37.84 -21.93
CA SER A 19 -35.87 36.44 -21.53
C SER A 19 -36.39 36.30 -20.11
N LEU A 20 -37.51 35.59 -19.98
CA LEU A 20 -38.12 35.21 -18.70
C LEU A 20 -37.17 34.31 -17.91
N ALA A 21 -36.84 34.69 -16.68
CA ALA A 21 -36.21 33.80 -15.71
C ALA A 21 -37.25 33.39 -14.68
N VAL A 22 -37.73 32.15 -14.80
CA VAL A 22 -38.56 31.47 -13.79
C VAL A 22 -37.67 31.16 -12.59
N ILE A 23 -37.94 31.77 -11.43
CA ILE A 23 -37.25 31.45 -10.19
C ILE A 23 -37.91 30.20 -9.60
N ALA A 24 -37.33 29.03 -9.84
CA ALA A 24 -37.68 27.80 -9.14
C ALA A 24 -36.93 27.78 -7.80
N ALA A 25 -37.67 27.92 -6.69
CA ALA A 25 -37.12 27.76 -5.34
C ALA A 25 -36.78 26.28 -5.09
N ALA A 26 -35.49 25.93 -5.11
CA ALA A 26 -35.02 24.61 -4.76
C ALA A 26 -34.90 24.50 -3.23
N ALA A 27 -35.80 23.73 -2.60
CA ALA A 27 -35.68 23.33 -1.21
C ALA A 27 -34.44 22.43 -1.04
N MET A 28 -33.42 22.91 -0.32
CA MET A 28 -32.27 22.09 0.04
C MET A 28 -32.64 21.14 1.18
N LEU A 29 -32.79 19.85 0.86
CA LEU A 29 -32.78 18.79 1.84
C LEU A 29 -31.32 18.50 2.25
N PRO A 30 -31.02 18.24 3.53
CA PRO A 30 -29.67 17.91 3.95
C PRO A 30 -29.32 16.50 3.46
N VAL A 31 -28.36 16.39 2.55
CA VAL A 31 -27.74 15.11 2.21
C VAL A 31 -26.75 14.74 3.31
N SER A 32 -27.26 14.32 4.47
CA SER A 32 -26.48 13.51 5.40
C SER A 32 -26.61 12.05 4.97
N ALA A 33 -25.96 11.72 3.86
CA ALA A 33 -25.60 10.34 3.57
C ALA A 33 -24.46 9.98 4.53
N ALA A 34 -24.83 9.45 5.69
CA ALA A 34 -23.91 8.67 6.50
C ALA A 34 -23.30 7.61 5.57
N TYR A 35 -22.04 7.82 5.17
CA TYR A 35 -21.17 6.74 4.75
C TYR A 35 -21.02 5.84 5.97
N ALA A 36 -21.99 4.95 6.17
CA ALA A 36 -21.80 3.78 6.99
C ALA A 36 -20.64 3.02 6.34
N ALA A 37 -19.44 3.18 6.90
CA ALA A 37 -18.29 2.38 6.51
C ALA A 37 -18.73 0.92 6.62
N LYS A 38 -18.97 0.29 5.47
CA LYS A 38 -19.27 -1.13 5.39
C LYS A 38 -18.01 -1.81 5.88
N LYS A 39 -17.97 -2.18 7.16
CA LYS A 39 -16.84 -2.90 7.76
C LYS A 39 -16.54 -4.06 6.80
N PRO A 40 -15.35 -4.12 6.18
CA PRO A 40 -15.02 -5.19 5.27
C PRO A 40 -15.27 -6.52 6.00
N PRO A 41 -15.71 -7.58 5.29
CA PRO A 41 -15.81 -8.89 5.91
C PRO A 41 -14.47 -9.19 6.60
N LEU A 42 -14.52 -9.40 7.91
CA LEU A 42 -13.38 -9.94 8.63
C LEU A 42 -13.17 -11.33 8.05
N VAL A 43 -12.29 -11.45 7.06
CA VAL A 43 -11.69 -12.73 6.73
C VAL A 43 -10.80 -13.02 7.94
N VAL A 44 -11.36 -13.73 8.91
CA VAL A 44 -10.58 -14.25 10.03
C VAL A 44 -9.71 -15.35 9.42
N THR A 45 -8.57 -14.95 8.85
CA THR A 45 -7.42 -15.83 8.90
C THR A 45 -7.19 -16.08 10.39
N GLU A 46 -7.29 -17.33 10.86
CA GLU A 46 -6.97 -17.64 12.25
C GLU A 46 -5.47 -17.38 12.51
N GLY A 47 -5.07 -16.13 12.75
CA GLY A 47 -3.68 -15.76 12.98
C GLY A 47 -3.31 -14.38 12.44
N ILE A 48 -2.05 -14.00 12.69
CA ILE A 48 -1.49 -12.74 12.18
C ILE A 48 -1.30 -12.88 10.68
N LYS A 49 -1.84 -11.93 9.90
CA LYS A 49 -1.67 -11.92 8.44
C LYS A 49 -0.18 -11.87 8.08
N ALA A 50 0.19 -12.68 7.09
CA ALA A 50 1.57 -12.82 6.69
C ALA A 50 1.74 -12.92 5.17
N TYR A 51 2.93 -12.56 4.73
CA TYR A 51 3.43 -12.81 3.38
C TYR A 51 4.68 -13.67 3.45
N ARG A 52 4.82 -14.63 2.55
CA ARG A 52 6.06 -15.40 2.38
C ARG A 52 6.65 -15.06 1.03
N LEU A 53 7.86 -14.51 1.04
CA LEU A 53 8.68 -14.37 -0.15
C LEU A 53 9.52 -15.63 -0.33
N CYS A 54 9.64 -16.09 -1.56
CA CYS A 54 10.41 -17.29 -1.90
C CYS A 54 11.02 -17.15 -3.29
N THR A 55 12.16 -17.81 -3.53
CA THR A 55 12.70 -17.95 -4.89
C THR A 55 12.05 -19.14 -5.58
N GLY A 56 11.36 -18.89 -6.71
CA GLY A 56 10.73 -19.91 -7.51
C GLY A 56 11.70 -20.70 -8.40
N PRO A 57 11.23 -21.76 -9.08
CA PRO A 57 12.04 -22.53 -10.04
C PRO A 57 12.54 -21.72 -11.24
N ASP A 58 11.92 -20.57 -11.52
CA ASP A 58 12.33 -19.60 -12.54
C ASP A 58 13.45 -18.66 -12.06
N ASN A 59 13.96 -18.86 -10.84
CA ASN A 59 14.98 -18.03 -10.19
C ASN A 59 14.52 -16.58 -9.94
N LEU A 60 13.20 -16.35 -9.89
CA LEU A 60 12.59 -15.06 -9.52
C LEU A 60 11.98 -15.15 -8.13
N SER A 61 11.81 -13.99 -7.48
CA SER A 61 11.08 -13.90 -6.22
C SER A 61 9.58 -13.94 -6.49
N HIS A 62 8.84 -14.66 -5.65
CA HIS A 62 7.38 -14.69 -5.62
C HIS A 62 6.88 -14.43 -4.20
N VAL A 63 5.61 -14.03 -4.10
CA VAL A 63 4.92 -13.85 -2.82
C VAL A 63 3.73 -14.80 -2.69
N ILE A 64 3.57 -15.36 -1.49
CA ILE A 64 2.40 -16.11 -1.06
C ILE A 64 1.76 -15.38 0.12
N GLU A 65 0.45 -15.09 0.04
CA GLU A 65 -0.33 -14.57 1.16
C GLU A 65 -0.79 -15.71 2.08
N GLY A 66 -0.76 -15.47 3.39
CA GLY A 66 -1.16 -16.43 4.39
C GLY A 66 -1.29 -15.81 5.78
N SER A 67 -1.03 -16.63 6.79
CA SER A 67 -1.04 -16.22 8.20
C SER A 67 -0.02 -16.99 9.02
N ILE A 68 0.23 -16.55 10.24
CA ILE A 68 1.07 -17.26 11.21
C ILE A 68 0.20 -18.17 12.09
N ASP A 69 0.56 -19.45 12.17
CA ASP A 69 -0.03 -20.41 13.11
C ASP A 69 0.25 -19.97 14.55
N GLN A 70 -0.81 -19.65 15.28
CA GLN A 70 -0.76 -19.19 16.67
C GLN A 70 -0.27 -20.27 17.65
N LYS A 71 -0.28 -21.53 17.26
CA LYS A 71 0.20 -22.66 18.07
C LYS A 71 1.65 -23.01 17.79
N ALA A 72 2.22 -22.49 16.71
CA ALA A 72 3.60 -22.75 16.35
C ALA A 72 4.54 -22.11 17.38
N MET A 73 5.49 -22.91 17.86
CA MET A 73 6.60 -22.44 18.67
C MET A 73 7.89 -22.74 17.90
N THR A 74 8.69 -21.71 17.71
CA THR A 74 9.87 -21.76 16.85
C THR A 74 11.08 -21.33 17.66
N ASP A 75 12.12 -22.15 17.64
CA ASP A 75 13.38 -21.79 18.27
C ASP A 75 14.09 -20.69 17.47
N VAL A 76 14.51 -19.64 18.18
CA VAL A 76 15.19 -18.47 17.60
C VAL A 76 16.70 -18.58 17.83
N SER A 77 17.48 -18.35 16.78
CA SER A 77 18.94 -18.22 16.86
C SER A 77 19.35 -16.77 17.14
N ALA A 78 18.63 -15.80 16.56
CA ALA A 78 18.86 -14.38 16.79
C ALA A 78 17.59 -13.54 16.64
N LEU A 79 17.51 -12.47 17.43
CA LEU A 79 16.51 -11.41 17.35
C LEU A 79 17.25 -10.08 17.29
N HIS A 80 16.91 -9.22 16.33
CA HIS A 80 17.42 -7.85 16.31
C HIS A 80 16.41 -6.86 15.75
N PHE A 81 16.49 -5.62 16.23
CA PHE A 81 15.60 -4.54 15.83
C PHE A 81 16.29 -3.57 14.88
N LYS A 82 15.54 -2.99 13.96
CA LYS A 82 16.01 -1.89 13.10
C LYS A 82 14.94 -0.84 12.90
N GLU A 83 15.42 0.36 12.62
CA GLU A 83 14.64 1.48 12.12
C GLU A 83 15.20 1.93 10.76
N THR A 84 14.31 2.26 9.83
CA THR A 84 14.66 2.93 8.58
C THR A 84 13.83 4.22 8.46
N PRO A 85 14.41 5.37 8.06
CA PRO A 85 13.68 6.63 7.93
C PRO A 85 12.48 6.56 6.98
N ALA A 86 11.45 7.37 7.22
CA ALA A 86 10.30 7.53 6.34
C ALA A 86 10.72 7.84 4.88
N HIS A 87 9.88 7.44 3.91
CA HIS A 87 10.11 7.61 2.46
C HIS A 87 11.35 6.89 1.90
N SER A 88 12.04 6.08 2.70
CA SER A 88 13.15 5.26 2.21
C SER A 88 12.65 4.19 1.23
N THR A 89 13.55 3.80 0.34
CA THR A 89 13.36 2.68 -0.59
C THR A 89 14.59 1.78 -0.56
N PHE A 90 14.43 0.54 -1.00
CA PHE A 90 15.56 -0.34 -1.32
C PHE A 90 15.25 -1.07 -2.61
N ASP A 91 16.08 -0.83 -3.62
CA ASP A 91 15.95 -1.42 -4.95
C ASP A 91 16.24 -2.92 -4.95
N TRP A 92 16.02 -3.61 -6.07
CA TRP A 92 16.07 -5.07 -6.19
C TRP A 92 17.23 -5.74 -5.46
N HIS A 93 16.90 -6.63 -4.51
CA HIS A 93 17.83 -7.41 -3.72
C HIS A 93 17.20 -8.74 -3.26
N PRO A 94 17.99 -9.82 -3.13
CA PRO A 94 17.56 -11.00 -2.38
C PRO A 94 17.53 -10.72 -0.88
N ALA A 95 16.75 -11.49 -0.14
CA ALA A 95 16.87 -11.53 1.31
C ALA A 95 18.28 -12.04 1.70
N PRO A 96 18.96 -11.41 2.69
CA PRO A 96 20.32 -11.84 3.05
C PRO A 96 20.35 -13.22 3.71
N GLU A 97 19.26 -13.62 4.36
CA GLU A 97 19.03 -14.93 4.96
C GLU A 97 17.53 -15.13 5.19
N GLU A 98 17.13 -16.38 5.44
CA GLU A 98 15.76 -16.71 5.81
C GLU A 98 15.42 -16.12 7.18
N GLN A 99 14.43 -15.23 7.20
CA GLN A 99 14.05 -14.55 8.44
C GLN A 99 12.60 -14.08 8.43
N TYR A 100 12.02 -14.02 9.62
CA TYR A 100 10.79 -13.29 9.82
C TYR A 100 11.09 -11.80 10.01
N VAL A 101 10.23 -10.96 9.46
CA VAL A 101 10.22 -9.52 9.65
C VAL A 101 8.85 -9.13 10.20
N ILE A 102 8.81 -8.74 11.47
CA ILE A 102 7.60 -8.24 12.12
C ILE A 102 7.60 -6.73 11.97
N THR A 103 6.65 -6.19 11.21
CA THR A 103 6.54 -4.74 10.99
C THR A 103 5.80 -4.10 12.15
N LEU A 104 6.48 -3.23 12.90
CA LEU A 104 5.94 -2.55 14.09
C LEU A 104 5.37 -1.16 13.75
N SER A 105 5.98 -0.46 12.78
CA SER A 105 5.50 0.80 12.21
C SER A 105 5.99 0.96 10.77
N GLY A 106 5.39 1.87 10.02
CA GLY A 106 5.67 2.07 8.59
C GLY A 106 4.88 1.11 7.71
N THR A 107 4.45 1.59 6.55
CA THR A 107 3.70 0.83 5.55
C THR A 107 4.52 0.73 4.28
N LEU A 108 4.75 -0.49 3.81
CA LEU A 108 5.66 -0.76 2.70
C LEU A 108 4.90 -1.32 1.51
N GLU A 109 5.17 -0.79 0.31
CA GLU A 109 4.84 -1.46 -0.95
C GLU A 109 6.05 -2.32 -1.36
N PHE A 110 5.82 -3.62 -1.51
CA PHE A 110 6.79 -4.57 -2.04
C PHE A 110 6.46 -4.93 -3.49
N SER A 111 7.52 -5.10 -4.30
CA SER A 111 7.44 -5.72 -5.63
C SER A 111 8.38 -6.90 -5.68
N THR A 112 7.95 -8.00 -6.29
CA THR A 112 8.78 -9.18 -6.56
C THR A 112 9.24 -9.19 -8.01
N THR A 113 10.34 -9.87 -8.30
CA THR A 113 10.81 -10.05 -9.68
C THR A 113 9.93 -11.00 -10.51
N GLY A 114 9.09 -11.82 -9.86
CA GLY A 114 8.00 -12.57 -10.50
C GLY A 114 6.79 -11.73 -10.92
N GLY A 115 6.82 -10.41 -10.65
CA GLY A 115 5.81 -9.45 -11.11
C GLY A 115 4.65 -9.23 -10.14
N GLU A 116 4.70 -9.80 -8.94
CA GLU A 116 3.70 -9.57 -7.90
C GLU A 116 3.99 -8.32 -7.07
N ASN A 117 2.93 -7.69 -6.54
CA ASN A 117 3.04 -6.58 -5.60
C ASN A 117 2.12 -6.82 -4.40
N PHE A 118 2.55 -6.38 -3.22
CA PHE A 118 1.73 -6.42 -2.01
C PHE A 118 2.09 -5.26 -1.07
N ILE A 119 1.17 -4.93 -0.17
CA ILE A 119 1.37 -3.93 0.87
C ILE A 119 1.53 -4.66 2.20
N LEU A 120 2.63 -4.39 2.89
CA LEU A 120 2.90 -4.88 4.24
C LEU A 120 2.59 -3.77 5.24
N HIS A 121 1.66 -4.04 6.14
CA HIS A 121 1.21 -3.11 7.17
C HIS A 121 1.84 -3.38 8.54
N PRO A 122 1.84 -2.38 9.44
CA PRO A 122 2.12 -2.60 10.85
C PRO A 122 1.24 -3.70 11.46
N GLY A 123 1.84 -4.59 12.22
CA GLY A 123 1.20 -5.76 12.82
C GLY A 123 1.18 -7.00 11.92
N GLU A 124 1.61 -6.90 10.66
CA GLU A 124 1.75 -8.04 9.75
C GLU A 124 3.18 -8.60 9.75
N VAL A 125 3.33 -9.84 9.27
CA VAL A 125 4.60 -10.56 9.23
C VAL A 125 5.03 -10.84 7.80
N LEU A 126 6.30 -10.62 7.49
CA LEU A 126 6.93 -11.07 6.26
C LEU A 126 7.91 -12.20 6.58
N LEU A 127 7.76 -13.35 5.94
CA LEU A 127 8.76 -14.41 5.93
C LEU A 127 9.60 -14.26 4.65
N ALA A 128 10.80 -13.71 4.78
CA ALA A 128 11.69 -13.45 3.66
C ALA A 128 12.60 -14.66 3.42
N GLN A 129 12.26 -15.51 2.43
CA GLN A 129 13.04 -16.70 2.06
C GLN A 129 13.51 -16.67 0.59
N ASP A 130 13.32 -15.55 -0.10
CA ASP A 130 13.88 -15.31 -1.43
C ASP A 130 15.36 -14.91 -1.35
N THR A 131 16.18 -15.84 -0.86
CA THR A 131 17.61 -15.62 -0.58
C THR A 131 18.52 -15.76 -1.79
N THR A 132 17.94 -16.14 -2.94
CA THR A 132 18.65 -16.31 -4.21
C THR A 132 17.93 -15.60 -5.35
N GLY A 133 18.64 -15.38 -6.45
CA GLY A 133 18.11 -14.63 -7.60
C GLY A 133 18.08 -13.12 -7.36
N PRO A 134 17.33 -12.36 -8.19
CA PRO A 134 17.25 -10.90 -8.09
C PRO A 134 16.40 -10.40 -6.92
N GLY A 135 15.55 -11.25 -6.34
CA GLY A 135 14.78 -10.97 -5.13
C GLY A 135 13.62 -9.98 -5.31
N HIS A 136 13.47 -9.08 -4.36
CA HIS A 136 12.38 -8.13 -4.25
C HIS A 136 12.90 -6.69 -4.08
N ARG A 137 12.01 -5.72 -4.15
CA ARG A 137 12.27 -4.33 -3.76
C ARG A 137 11.14 -3.82 -2.88
N TRP A 138 11.39 -2.77 -2.13
CA TRP A 138 10.35 -2.12 -1.34
C TRP A 138 10.53 -0.61 -1.27
N LYS A 139 9.43 0.08 -0.97
CA LYS A 139 9.43 1.50 -0.58
C LYS A 139 8.43 1.76 0.52
N LEU A 140 8.75 2.70 1.40
CA LEU A 140 7.77 3.24 2.35
C LEU A 140 6.78 4.14 1.61
N ILE A 141 5.49 3.91 1.86
CA ILE A 141 4.38 4.64 1.23
C ILE A 141 3.58 5.50 2.22
N ASP A 142 4.06 5.61 3.47
CA ASP A 142 3.54 6.51 4.49
C ASP A 142 4.64 7.39 5.10
N ASP A 143 4.24 8.26 6.04
CA ASP A 143 5.12 9.22 6.72
C ASP A 143 5.79 8.63 7.98
N GLN A 144 5.68 7.32 8.21
CA GLN A 144 6.22 6.66 9.40
C GLN A 144 7.58 5.99 9.10
N PRO A 145 8.51 5.96 10.06
CA PRO A 145 9.71 5.14 9.90
C PRO A 145 9.34 3.64 9.92
N TRP A 146 10.11 2.82 9.20
CA TRP A 146 9.97 1.37 9.27
C TRP A 146 10.69 0.82 10.50
N ARG A 147 9.93 0.60 11.57
CA ARG A 147 10.42 -0.11 12.76
C ARG A 147 10.03 -1.56 12.66
N ARG A 148 10.98 -2.45 12.94
CA ARG A 148 10.77 -3.89 12.81
C ARG A 148 11.65 -4.72 13.72
N ALA A 149 11.20 -5.93 13.95
CA ALA A 149 12.01 -7.01 14.49
C ALA A 149 12.33 -8.01 13.38
N TYR A 150 13.60 -8.36 13.26
CA TYR A 150 14.06 -9.50 12.46
C TYR A 150 14.28 -10.69 13.39
N ILE A 151 13.77 -11.85 12.99
CA ILE A 151 13.90 -13.10 13.75
C ILE A 151 14.47 -14.16 12.82
N ILE A 152 15.65 -14.67 13.18
CA ILE A 152 16.31 -15.76 12.49
C ILE A 152 16.05 -17.02 13.32
N THR A 153 15.52 -18.06 12.68
CA THR A 153 15.22 -19.33 13.35
C THR A 153 16.47 -20.18 13.48
N LYS A 154 16.42 -21.21 14.33
CA LYS A 154 17.45 -22.25 14.26
C LYS A 154 17.32 -23.04 12.94
N PRO A 155 18.43 -23.59 12.41
CA PRO A 155 18.37 -24.48 11.25
C PRO A 155 17.44 -25.67 11.50
N GLY A 156 16.57 -25.99 10.52
CA GLY A 156 15.67 -27.15 10.57
C GLY A 156 14.36 -26.92 11.33
N GLU A 157 14.11 -25.71 11.85
CA GLU A 157 12.83 -25.37 12.47
C GLU A 157 11.69 -25.42 11.45
N LYS A 158 10.52 -25.92 11.89
CA LYS A 158 9.31 -25.85 11.08
C LYS A 158 8.82 -24.41 11.06
N GLY A 159 8.58 -23.88 9.86
CA GLY A 159 7.98 -22.55 9.69
C GLY A 159 6.57 -22.49 10.28
N ALA A 160 6.19 -21.33 10.81
CA ALA A 160 4.86 -21.05 11.33
C ALA A 160 3.89 -20.51 10.26
N PHE A 161 4.37 -20.33 9.03
CA PHE A 161 3.56 -19.77 7.94
C PHE A 161 2.55 -20.79 7.40
N VAL A 162 1.29 -20.39 7.35
CA VAL A 162 0.18 -21.14 6.77
C VAL A 162 -0.32 -20.39 5.54
N PRO A 163 -0.16 -20.92 4.32
CA PRO A 163 -0.70 -20.31 3.11
C PRO A 163 -2.21 -20.14 3.19
N LYS A 164 -2.72 -19.06 2.59
CA LYS A 164 -4.17 -18.88 2.41
C LYS A 164 -4.75 -19.98 1.51
N ASP A 165 -5.96 -20.41 1.80
CA ASP A 165 -6.66 -21.40 0.96
C ASP A 165 -6.73 -20.95 -0.50
N GLY A 166 -6.32 -21.84 -1.41
CA GLY A 166 -6.26 -21.57 -2.84
C GLY A 166 -5.11 -20.66 -3.28
N ALA A 167 -4.14 -20.35 -2.39
CA ALA A 167 -2.93 -19.65 -2.79
C ALA A 167 -2.20 -20.45 -3.89
N PRO A 168 -1.71 -19.79 -4.95
CA PRO A 168 -1.05 -20.47 -6.05
C PRO A 168 0.22 -21.17 -5.56
N ALA A 169 0.44 -22.40 -6.03
CA ALA A 169 1.71 -23.09 -5.83
C ALA A 169 2.77 -22.39 -6.68
N LYS A 170 3.68 -21.65 -6.05
CA LYS A 170 4.75 -20.87 -6.71
C LYS A 170 6.06 -21.66 -6.85
N GLY A 171 6.00 -22.98 -6.67
CA GLY A 171 7.19 -23.85 -6.66
C GLY A 171 8.08 -23.65 -5.43
N CYS A 172 7.49 -23.06 -4.39
CA CYS A 172 7.99 -22.87 -3.06
C CYS A 172 6.84 -23.16 -2.07
#